data_AF-A0A5K7X9A8-F1
#
_entry.id   AF-A0A5K7X9A8-F1
#
_cell.length_a   1.000
_cell.length_b   1.000
_cell.length_c   1.000
_cell.angle_alpha   90.00
_cell.angle_beta   90.00
_cell.angle_gamma   90.00
#
_symmetry.space_group_name_H-M   'P 1'
#
loop_
_entity.id
_entity.type
_entity.pdbx_description
1 polymer ?
#
loop_
_entity_poly.entity_id
_entity_poly.type
_entity_poly.pdbx_seq_one_letter_code
_entity_poly.pdbx_strand_id
1 'polypeptide(L)'
;MFSKLLRRRPNKPTSSAPSRFRMEMLENRQMMAGDVAASVVNGNLYINEALGSTGLDNGVRIYQVSPGIVRVQGAEANNNDGSLSRINGQLYQDFAISGDLNVNLGAGNDRLHLGFDGGSSAPSFNNVNINMAAPDLVIAQKAQVAKGGIGGVGGAFDPPDADQFFGWGFNARGAVNVNTGVGNDWVFISNSFLGDGLGDDNLTINTGAGADTASIKGTTLLGNLRIQTYANVNENDADMVWMDSALDSSFNTRPTYVTGDVSIYTGGGADNLWLGDSTDPYFTGIGFMTNSNFQAYLGAGDDVVDISAAKFGNGPTHWSNLLLYTGAGADDVTVDFDSSLIDVGDPMPEINGSLIIQTYDSLAETDADKVTIPIGQVGFATYIWLGGGDDQFSLTAGNWGGYVIVDAGAGNDTGFAAGFLYETAEIRMGEGNDNMTIAHLRAKKLTLDGGAGVDSLRRLSPSAVDQLFQTGWEYINGRPQWVLDNVYSVQSATLAKH
;
A
#
# COMPACT_ATOMS: atom_id res chain seq x y z
N MET A 1 15.68 -51.42 64.26
CA MET A 1 16.88 -52.27 64.08
C MET A 1 17.67 -51.76 62.88
N PHE A 2 18.95 -51.44 63.09
CA PHE A 2 20.04 -51.15 62.12
C PHE A 2 19.81 -50.04 61.08
N SER A 3 20.45 -48.86 61.19
CA SER A 3 21.89 -48.55 61.02
C SER A 3 22.40 -48.75 59.59
N LYS A 4 22.70 -47.63 58.91
CA LYS A 4 23.93 -47.47 58.12
C LYS A 4 24.25 -45.99 57.87
N LEU A 5 25.19 -45.51 58.68
CA LEU A 5 25.95 -44.27 58.48
C LEU A 5 26.80 -44.37 57.20
N LEU A 6 26.67 -43.39 56.30
CA LEU A 6 27.65 -43.08 55.28
C LEU A 6 28.17 -41.66 55.50
N ARG A 7 29.37 -41.61 56.04
CA ARG A 7 30.13 -40.42 56.44
C ARG A 7 30.69 -39.75 55.17
N ARG A 8 30.06 -38.65 54.73
CA ARG A 8 30.54 -37.84 53.60
C ARG A 8 31.69 -36.94 54.08
N ARG A 9 32.87 -37.09 53.46
CA ARG A 9 34.05 -36.25 53.76
C ARG A 9 33.81 -34.82 53.25
N PRO A 10 34.24 -33.78 53.99
CA PRO A 10 34.21 -32.40 53.50
C PRO A 10 35.32 -32.19 52.47
N ASN A 11 34.95 -31.84 51.24
CA ASN A 11 35.91 -31.41 50.22
C ASN A 11 36.37 -29.99 50.55
N LYS A 12 37.70 -29.83 50.62
CA LYS A 12 38.39 -28.56 50.88
C LYS A 12 38.18 -27.65 49.65
N PRO A 13 37.64 -26.42 49.79
CA PRO A 13 37.47 -25.52 48.66
C PRO A 13 38.85 -25.12 48.12
N THR A 14 39.15 -25.53 46.89
CA THR A 14 40.32 -25.05 46.15
C THR A 14 40.04 -23.61 45.74
N SER A 15 40.72 -22.66 46.38
CA SER A 15 40.78 -21.26 45.98
C SER A 15 41.39 -21.18 44.58
N SER A 16 40.55 -21.15 43.54
CA SER A 16 40.99 -20.72 42.22
C SER A 16 41.22 -19.21 42.29
N ALA A 17 42.45 -18.78 42.07
CA ALA A 17 42.75 -17.36 41.88
C ALA A 17 41.80 -16.81 40.80
N PRO A 18 41.17 -15.64 41.02
CA PRO A 18 40.25 -15.07 40.03
C PRO A 18 41.01 -14.91 38.72
N SER A 19 40.53 -15.60 37.68
CA SER A 19 40.89 -15.36 36.30
C SER A 19 40.63 -13.88 36.04
N ARG A 20 41.69 -13.07 36.03
CA ARG A 20 41.61 -11.70 35.52
C ARG A 20 41.47 -11.83 34.01
N PHE A 21 40.23 -12.03 33.55
CA PHE A 21 39.86 -11.73 32.19
C PHE A 21 40.20 -10.26 31.98
N ARG A 22 41.35 -10.01 31.36
CA ARG A 22 41.62 -8.72 30.73
C ARG A 22 40.63 -8.69 29.59
N MET A 23 39.47 -8.07 29.80
CA MET A 23 38.64 -7.68 28.69
C MET A 23 39.49 -6.71 27.90
N GLU A 24 40.07 -7.21 26.81
CA GLU A 24 40.61 -6.34 25.78
C GLU A 24 39.49 -5.36 25.47
N MET A 25 39.79 -4.08 25.68
CA MET A 25 38.84 -3.01 25.49
C MET A 25 38.44 -3.11 24.02
N LEU A 26 37.22 -3.61 23.76
CA LEU A 26 36.64 -3.64 22.41
C LEU A 26 36.96 -2.29 21.79
N GLU A 27 37.64 -2.28 20.64
CA GLU A 27 37.94 -1.06 19.92
C GLU A 27 36.67 -0.20 19.87
N ASN A 28 36.84 1.11 20.08
CA ASN A 28 35.70 2.02 20.16
C ASN A 28 34.78 1.75 18.96
N ARG A 29 33.55 1.31 19.24
CA ARG A 29 32.51 0.99 18.24
C ARG A 29 32.26 2.11 17.24
N GLN A 30 32.72 3.33 17.55
CA GLN A 30 32.81 4.44 16.60
C GLN A 30 33.59 4.12 15.31
N MET A 31 34.38 3.05 15.24
CA MET A 31 35.03 2.64 13.98
C MET A 31 34.11 1.86 13.03
N MET A 32 32.87 1.54 13.45
CA MET A 32 31.90 0.80 12.63
C MET A 32 30.81 1.70 12.01
N ALA A 33 30.58 2.89 12.55
CA ALA A 33 29.70 3.88 11.91
C ALA A 33 30.37 4.47 10.66
N GLY A 34 29.60 4.61 9.59
CA GLY A 34 30.00 5.48 8.48
C GLY A 34 30.01 6.95 8.91
N ASP A 35 31.03 7.69 8.48
CA ASP A 35 31.06 9.16 8.57
C ASP A 35 30.37 9.77 7.34
N VAL A 36 29.84 10.97 7.50
CA VAL A 36 29.05 11.67 6.48
C VAL A 36 29.69 13.01 6.12
N ALA A 37 29.78 13.30 4.83
CA ALA A 37 30.21 14.59 4.29
C ALA A 37 29.00 15.45 3.92
N ALA A 38 28.94 16.67 4.45
CA ALA A 38 27.86 17.62 4.17
C ALA A 38 28.42 18.95 3.65
N SER A 39 27.82 19.50 2.59
CA SER A 39 28.27 20.76 1.99
C SER A 39 27.12 21.55 1.35
N VAL A 40 27.29 22.87 1.19
CA VAL A 40 26.35 23.72 0.46
C VAL A 40 27.02 24.28 -0.78
N VAL A 41 26.37 24.08 -1.93
CA VAL A 41 26.83 24.60 -3.23
C VAL A 41 25.65 25.30 -3.91
N ASN A 42 25.81 26.59 -4.23
CA ASN A 42 24.76 27.41 -4.84
C ASN A 42 23.43 27.43 -4.06
N GLY A 43 23.48 27.29 -2.74
CA GLY A 43 22.29 27.26 -1.86
C GLY A 43 21.64 25.88 -1.68
N ASN A 44 22.11 24.87 -2.43
CA ASN A 44 21.66 23.48 -2.31
C ASN A 44 22.53 22.74 -1.28
N LEU A 45 21.89 21.97 -0.39
CA LEU A 45 22.55 21.11 0.59
C LEU A 45 22.79 19.73 -0.02
N TYR A 46 24.04 19.27 0.05
CA TYR A 46 24.46 17.94 -0.38
C TYR A 46 24.99 17.16 0.82
N ILE A 47 24.48 15.96 1.02
CA ILE A 47 24.91 15.02 2.05
C ILE A 47 25.31 13.74 1.33
N ASN A 48 26.55 13.32 1.50
CA ASN A 48 27.08 12.09 0.92
C ASN A 48 27.84 11.31 1.99
N GLU A 49 28.11 10.04 1.76
CA GLU A 49 29.10 9.29 2.55
C GLU A 49 30.45 10.01 2.55
N ALA A 50 31.14 10.03 3.70
CA ALA A 50 32.49 10.56 3.77
C ALA A 50 33.48 9.65 3.03
N LEU A 51 34.60 10.21 2.59
CA LEU A 51 35.65 9.45 1.94
C LEU A 51 36.13 8.30 2.84
N GLY A 52 36.02 7.06 2.34
CA GLY A 52 36.40 5.85 3.08
C GLY A 52 35.29 5.27 3.96
N SER A 53 34.08 5.85 3.94
CA SER A 53 32.89 5.32 4.61
C SER A 53 31.89 4.68 3.65
N THR A 54 32.26 4.48 2.37
CA THR A 54 31.36 3.95 1.35
C THR A 54 30.84 2.55 1.69
N GLY A 55 29.51 2.39 1.68
CA GLY A 55 28.79 1.15 1.97
C GLY A 55 28.75 0.80 3.46
N LEU A 56 28.98 1.77 4.35
CA LEU A 56 28.87 1.58 5.80
C LEU A 56 27.53 2.14 6.29
N ASP A 57 27.00 1.60 7.38
CA ASP A 57 25.75 2.11 7.96
C ASP A 57 25.92 3.56 8.44
N ASN A 58 25.07 4.47 7.95
CA ASN A 58 25.04 5.89 8.31
C ASN A 58 23.73 6.29 8.99
N GLY A 59 23.82 7.20 9.97
CA GLY A 59 22.67 7.84 10.59
C GLY A 59 22.73 9.34 10.45
N VAL A 60 21.68 9.97 9.89
CA VAL A 60 21.61 11.42 9.71
C VAL A 60 20.27 11.97 10.19
N ARG A 61 20.31 13.10 10.89
CA ARG A 61 19.14 13.91 11.26
C ARG A 61 19.26 15.31 10.70
N ILE A 62 18.20 15.79 10.05
CA ILE A 62 18.12 17.09 9.38
C ILE A 62 16.91 17.85 9.91
N TYR A 63 17.15 19.01 10.50
CA TYR A 63 16.08 19.85 11.04
C TYR A 63 16.47 21.33 11.04
N GLN A 64 15.46 22.21 11.07
CA GLN A 64 15.69 23.65 11.05
C GLN A 64 15.86 24.21 12.46
N VAL A 65 16.98 24.89 12.70
CA VAL A 65 17.28 25.54 13.99
C VAL A 65 16.87 27.00 14.03
N SER A 66 16.83 27.65 12.86
CA SER A 66 16.26 28.98 12.64
C SER A 66 15.91 29.16 11.16
N PRO A 67 15.06 30.14 10.78
CA PRO A 67 14.70 30.35 9.38
C PRO A 67 15.92 30.45 8.46
N GLY A 68 15.99 29.59 7.45
CA GLY A 68 17.11 29.47 6.50
C GLY A 68 18.36 28.74 7.02
N ILE A 69 18.43 28.37 8.31
CA ILE A 69 19.55 27.61 8.88
C ILE A 69 19.09 26.20 9.25
N VAL A 70 19.66 25.21 8.56
CA VAL A 70 19.41 23.79 8.82
C VAL A 70 20.61 23.17 9.51
N ARG A 71 20.34 22.39 10.56
CA ARG A 71 21.32 21.52 11.21
C ARG A 71 21.29 20.15 10.57
N VAL A 72 22.47 19.67 10.20
CA VAL A 72 22.72 18.26 9.90
C VAL A 72 23.46 17.67 11.09
N GLN A 73 22.89 16.66 11.72
CA GLN A 73 23.41 16.02 12.91
C GLN A 73 23.60 14.53 12.66
N GLY A 74 24.69 13.97 13.16
CA GLY A 74 24.90 12.53 13.19
C GLY A 74 23.89 11.83 14.09
N ALA A 75 23.30 10.76 13.60
CA ALA A 75 22.35 9.90 14.31
C ALA A 75 22.86 8.45 14.33
N GLU A 76 22.11 7.57 15.00
CA GLU A 76 22.36 6.14 14.95
C GLU A 76 21.84 5.58 13.63
N ALA A 77 22.65 4.74 12.96
CA ALA A 77 22.23 3.99 11.79
C ALA A 77 21.24 2.88 12.17
N ASN A 78 20.68 2.14 11.18
CA ASN A 78 19.71 1.08 11.43
C ASN A 78 20.36 -0.30 11.76
N ASN A 79 21.47 -0.31 12.52
CA ASN A 79 22.21 -1.52 12.86
C ASN A 79 22.18 -1.88 14.37
N ASN A 80 21.50 -1.08 15.19
CA ASN A 80 21.36 -1.26 16.65
C ASN A 80 22.67 -1.29 17.45
N ASP A 81 23.79 -0.78 16.92
CA ASP A 81 25.08 -0.82 17.62
C ASP A 81 25.32 0.38 18.56
N GLY A 82 24.47 1.41 18.44
CA GLY A 82 24.50 2.67 19.19
C GLY A 82 25.60 3.65 18.76
N SER A 83 26.28 3.37 17.64
CA SER A 83 27.28 4.25 17.07
C SER A 83 26.60 5.43 16.35
N LEU A 84 27.21 6.61 16.44
CA LEU A 84 26.71 7.82 15.77
C LEU A 84 27.65 8.16 14.63
N SER A 85 27.11 8.36 13.43
CA SER A 85 27.85 8.95 12.32
C SER A 85 28.34 10.36 12.69
N ARG A 86 29.43 10.82 12.07
CA ARG A 86 29.89 12.21 12.22
C ARG A 86 29.63 12.99 10.94
N ILE A 87 29.27 14.25 11.08
CA ILE A 87 29.08 15.20 9.98
C ILE A 87 30.36 16.02 9.83
N ASN A 88 31.11 15.80 8.75
CA ASN A 88 32.41 16.45 8.52
C ASN A 88 33.37 16.29 9.73
N GLY A 89 33.36 15.12 10.35
CA GLY A 89 34.15 14.80 11.54
C GLY A 89 33.65 15.41 12.87
N GLN A 90 32.52 16.13 12.86
CA GLN A 90 31.85 16.71 14.03
C GLN A 90 30.54 15.98 14.34
N LEU A 91 29.94 16.20 15.51
CA LEU A 91 28.62 15.62 15.82
C LEU A 91 27.47 16.24 15.01
N TYR A 92 27.62 17.51 14.65
CA TYR A 92 26.65 18.24 13.83
C TYR A 92 27.35 19.40 13.14
N GLN A 93 26.71 19.92 12.10
CA GLN A 93 27.07 21.18 11.46
C GLN A 93 25.81 21.93 11.00
N ASP A 94 25.84 23.26 11.12
CA ASP A 94 24.77 24.14 10.69
C ASP A 94 25.09 24.74 9.31
N PHE A 95 24.07 24.80 8.45
CA PHE A 95 24.17 25.23 7.06
C PHE A 95 23.11 26.27 6.75
N ALA A 96 23.51 27.36 6.09
CA ALA A 96 22.57 28.31 5.49
C ALA A 96 22.14 27.76 4.13
N ILE A 97 20.85 27.50 3.96
CA ILE A 97 20.28 26.86 2.77
C ILE A 97 19.15 27.70 2.18
N SER A 98 18.99 27.64 0.87
CA SER A 98 17.91 28.32 0.15
C SER A 98 17.39 27.54 -1.06
N GLY A 99 17.90 26.34 -1.29
CA GLY A 99 17.64 25.53 -2.47
C GLY A 99 17.22 24.11 -2.13
N ASP A 100 17.76 23.16 -2.86
CA ASP A 100 17.40 21.74 -2.78
C ASP A 100 18.11 21.02 -1.61
N LEU A 101 17.53 19.90 -1.18
CA LEU A 101 18.19 18.87 -0.37
C LEU A 101 18.53 17.67 -1.26
N ASN A 102 19.80 17.27 -1.26
CA ASN A 102 20.27 16.08 -1.97
C ASN A 102 21.04 15.19 -1.01
N VAL A 103 20.54 13.98 -0.77
CA VAL A 103 21.14 12.99 0.13
C VAL A 103 21.50 11.75 -0.67
N ASN A 104 22.73 11.27 -0.52
CA ASN A 104 23.24 10.06 -1.14
C ASN A 104 24.06 9.26 -0.13
N LEU A 105 23.43 8.34 0.59
CA LEU A 105 24.10 7.58 1.66
C LEU A 105 24.68 6.24 1.18
N GLY A 106 24.50 5.88 -0.10
CA GLY A 106 25.09 4.65 -0.61
C GLY A 106 24.47 3.44 0.06
N ALA A 107 25.22 2.34 0.13
CA ALA A 107 24.74 1.07 0.67
C ALA A 107 24.86 0.98 2.19
N GLY A 108 24.22 -0.01 2.79
CA GLY A 108 24.30 -0.27 4.22
C GLY A 108 22.97 0.04 4.89
N ASN A 109 22.85 -0.20 6.19
CA ASN A 109 21.58 -0.01 6.91
C ASN A 109 21.45 1.46 7.33
N ASP A 110 21.16 2.33 6.37
CA ASP A 110 21.14 3.76 6.60
C ASP A 110 19.84 4.22 7.28
N ARG A 111 19.94 5.32 8.02
CA ARG A 111 18.78 5.97 8.65
C ARG A 111 18.84 7.47 8.45
N LEU A 112 17.81 8.02 7.81
CA LEU A 112 17.63 9.44 7.59
C LEU A 112 16.36 9.96 8.27
N HIS A 113 16.53 10.91 9.19
CA HIS A 113 15.43 11.68 9.78
C HIS A 113 15.41 13.09 9.18
N LEU A 114 14.32 13.47 8.55
CA LEU A 114 14.10 14.81 8.00
C LEU A 114 12.86 15.42 8.65
N GLY A 115 13.00 16.49 9.43
CA GLY A 115 11.79 17.10 9.98
C GLY A 115 11.90 17.80 11.32
N PHE A 116 10.77 17.80 12.02
CA PHE A 116 10.59 18.50 13.29
C PHE A 116 10.96 17.64 14.50
N ASP A 117 12.26 17.44 14.75
CA ASP A 117 12.76 16.82 15.98
C ASP A 117 13.06 17.87 17.08
N GLY A 118 12.09 18.74 17.38
CA GLY A 118 12.23 19.81 18.37
C GLY A 118 12.89 21.11 17.85
N GLY A 119 12.89 21.32 16.53
CA GLY A 119 13.30 22.58 15.91
C GLY A 119 12.35 23.76 16.19
N SER A 120 12.69 24.96 15.72
CA SER A 120 11.80 26.13 15.85
C SER A 120 10.69 26.17 14.79
N SER A 121 10.92 25.48 13.66
CA SER A 121 10.06 25.48 12.48
C SER A 121 10.33 24.26 11.60
N ALA A 122 9.39 23.95 10.70
CA ALA A 122 9.53 22.95 9.65
C ALA A 122 10.65 23.36 8.67
N PRO A 123 11.65 22.49 8.40
CA PRO A 123 12.63 22.77 7.35
C PRO A 123 11.93 22.89 5.99
N SER A 124 12.41 23.81 5.14
CA SER A 124 11.84 24.05 3.81
C SER A 124 12.92 23.98 2.74
N PHE A 125 12.61 23.26 1.65
CA PHE A 125 13.48 23.06 0.49
C PHE A 125 12.72 23.37 -0.80
N ASN A 126 13.46 23.62 -1.89
CA ASN A 126 12.86 23.63 -3.22
C ASN A 126 12.47 22.21 -3.62
N ASN A 127 13.45 21.33 -3.85
CA ASN A 127 13.24 19.89 -4.05
C ASN A 127 13.93 19.07 -2.95
N VAL A 128 13.49 17.83 -2.76
CA VAL A 128 14.14 16.85 -1.87
C VAL A 128 14.44 15.58 -2.65
N ASN A 129 15.71 15.21 -2.73
CA ASN A 129 16.17 13.99 -3.41
C ASN A 129 16.94 13.13 -2.40
N ILE A 130 16.38 11.99 -2.04
CA ILE A 130 16.97 11.01 -1.12
C ILE A 130 17.32 9.75 -1.90
N ASN A 131 18.58 9.32 -1.80
CA ASN A 131 19.08 8.08 -2.38
C ASN A 131 19.91 7.33 -1.33
N MET A 132 19.51 6.11 -1.00
CA MET A 132 20.17 5.24 -0.01
C MET A 132 20.58 3.91 -0.68
N ALA A 133 21.16 3.99 -1.88
CA ALA A 133 21.60 2.86 -2.74
C ALA A 133 20.56 2.11 -3.57
N ALA A 134 19.39 2.69 -3.76
CA ALA A 134 18.44 2.07 -4.65
C ALA A 134 18.90 1.98 -6.12
N PRO A 135 18.67 0.83 -6.77
CA PRO A 135 18.89 0.69 -8.20
C PRO A 135 18.03 1.69 -8.99
N ASP A 136 18.44 1.98 -10.23
CA ASP A 136 17.63 2.80 -11.13
C ASP A 136 16.22 2.19 -11.30
N LEU A 137 15.18 3.02 -11.22
CA LEU A 137 13.77 2.64 -11.40
C LEU A 137 13.54 1.72 -12.61
N VAL A 138 13.04 0.51 -12.36
CA VAL A 138 12.78 -0.51 -13.41
C VAL A 138 11.67 -0.09 -14.37
N ILE A 139 10.72 0.75 -13.96
CA ILE A 139 9.67 1.23 -14.88
C ILE A 139 10.22 2.17 -15.97
N ALA A 140 11.37 2.82 -15.77
CA ALA A 140 12.06 3.52 -16.87
C ALA A 140 12.63 2.55 -17.93
N GLN A 141 12.82 1.28 -17.58
CA GLN A 141 13.41 0.28 -18.46
C GLN A 141 12.40 -0.47 -19.33
N LYS A 142 11.08 -0.45 -19.07
CA LYS A 142 10.09 -1.01 -20.04
C LYS A 142 10.19 -0.35 -21.42
N ALA A 143 10.68 0.89 -21.53
CA ALA A 143 10.99 1.53 -22.81
C ALA A 143 12.34 1.11 -23.45
N GLN A 144 13.28 0.55 -22.68
CA GLN A 144 14.61 0.15 -23.18
C GLN A 144 14.81 -1.38 -23.32
N VAL A 145 14.00 -2.21 -22.67
CA VAL A 145 14.12 -3.68 -22.73
C VAL A 145 13.70 -4.27 -24.10
N ALA A 146 13.05 -3.49 -24.97
CA ALA A 146 12.77 -3.90 -26.35
C ALA A 146 14.00 -3.97 -27.27
N LYS A 147 15.21 -3.66 -26.78
CA LYS A 147 16.44 -3.70 -27.59
C LYS A 147 17.50 -4.68 -27.11
N GLY A 148 17.10 -5.88 -26.66
CA GLY A 148 17.84 -7.15 -26.84
C GLY A 148 19.33 -7.17 -26.46
N GLY A 149 19.75 -6.29 -25.55
CA GLY A 149 21.12 -6.21 -25.06
C GLY A 149 21.20 -6.88 -23.72
N ILE A 150 21.59 -8.15 -23.69
CA ILE A 150 22.11 -8.85 -22.51
C ILE A 150 23.48 -8.23 -22.20
N GLY A 151 23.49 -6.95 -21.83
CA GLY A 151 24.63 -6.22 -21.33
C GLY A 151 24.41 -6.08 -19.84
N GLY A 152 24.84 -7.10 -19.09
CA GLY A 152 24.71 -7.13 -17.64
C GLY A 152 25.27 -5.85 -17.03
N VAL A 153 24.41 -5.12 -16.33
CA VAL A 153 24.84 -4.18 -15.29
C VAL A 153 25.28 -5.06 -14.12
N GLY A 154 26.43 -5.70 -14.27
CA GLY A 154 27.14 -6.42 -13.21
C GLY A 154 27.85 -5.44 -12.27
N GLY A 155 27.20 -4.33 -11.91
CA GLY A 155 27.51 -3.70 -10.64
C GLY A 155 27.12 -4.70 -9.58
N ALA A 156 28.01 -4.98 -8.62
CA ALA A 156 27.63 -5.78 -7.47
C ALA A 156 26.36 -5.17 -6.91
N PHE A 157 25.25 -5.92 -6.91
CA PHE A 157 24.12 -5.54 -6.08
C PHE A 157 24.66 -5.44 -4.68
N ASP A 158 24.45 -4.28 -4.06
CA ASP A 158 24.77 -4.12 -2.66
C ASP A 158 23.98 -5.18 -1.87
N PRO A 159 24.60 -5.77 -0.83
CA PRO A 159 23.95 -6.79 -0.04
C PRO A 159 22.63 -6.24 0.53
N PRO A 160 21.59 -7.07 0.70
CA PRO A 160 20.33 -6.60 1.29
C PRO A 160 20.57 -5.82 2.57
N ASP A 161 20.05 -4.61 2.64
CA ASP A 161 20.08 -3.75 3.81
C ASP A 161 18.66 -3.51 4.35
N ALA A 162 18.50 -2.47 5.16
CA ALA A 162 17.26 -2.18 5.86
C ALA A 162 17.20 -0.67 6.09
N ASP A 163 17.08 0.08 5.02
CA ASP A 163 17.10 1.52 5.07
C ASP A 163 15.86 2.11 5.72
N GLN A 164 16.02 3.26 6.34
CA GLN A 164 14.90 3.96 6.96
C GLN A 164 14.92 5.45 6.66
N PHE A 165 13.89 5.94 5.98
CA PHE A 165 13.63 7.36 5.80
C PHE A 165 12.39 7.80 6.60
N PHE A 166 12.59 8.72 7.54
CA PHE A 166 11.54 9.35 8.34
C PHE A 166 11.43 10.84 8.02
N GLY A 167 10.44 11.22 7.23
CA GLY A 167 10.09 12.59 6.92
C GLY A 167 8.93 13.11 7.77
N TRP A 168 9.15 14.01 8.73
CA TRP A 168 8.08 14.57 9.56
C TRP A 168 8.00 16.09 9.50
N GLY A 169 6.90 16.62 8.96
CA GLY A 169 6.58 18.04 9.07
C GLY A 169 7.62 18.92 8.39
N PHE A 170 8.10 18.49 7.23
CA PHE A 170 8.94 19.32 6.36
C PHE A 170 8.11 19.89 5.22
N ASN A 171 8.64 20.94 4.58
CA ASN A 171 8.04 21.55 3.42
C ASN A 171 8.95 21.37 2.20
N ALA A 172 8.41 20.88 1.09
CA ALA A 172 9.09 20.91 -0.21
C ALA A 172 8.22 21.73 -1.17
N ARG A 173 8.81 22.66 -1.90
CA ARG A 173 8.05 23.49 -2.86
C ARG A 173 7.84 22.82 -4.20
N GLY A 174 8.69 21.85 -4.55
CA GLY A 174 8.64 21.07 -5.76
C GLY A 174 8.65 19.57 -5.45
N ALA A 175 9.34 18.80 -6.29
CA ALA A 175 9.34 17.34 -6.21
C ALA A 175 10.08 16.79 -4.98
N VAL A 176 9.58 15.65 -4.50
CA VAL A 176 10.23 14.82 -3.49
C VAL A 176 10.45 13.44 -4.09
N ASN A 177 11.70 12.98 -4.10
CA ASN A 177 12.09 11.65 -4.57
C ASN A 177 12.79 10.92 -3.44
N VAL A 178 12.30 9.73 -3.08
CA VAL A 178 12.89 8.85 -2.07
C VAL A 178 13.19 7.50 -2.71
N ASN A 179 14.43 7.06 -2.58
CA ASN A 179 14.94 5.82 -3.15
C ASN A 179 15.75 5.09 -2.06
N THR A 180 15.27 3.96 -1.53
CA THR A 180 15.96 3.19 -0.46
C THR A 180 16.84 2.09 -1.06
N GLY A 181 16.35 0.92 -1.46
CA GLY A 181 17.08 0.11 -2.45
C GLY A 181 16.81 -1.37 -2.52
N VAL A 182 17.76 -2.17 -2.04
CA VAL A 182 17.58 -3.63 -2.02
C VAL A 182 17.69 -4.00 -0.56
N GLY A 183 16.62 -4.49 0.03
CA GLY A 183 16.55 -4.60 1.47
C GLY A 183 15.13 -4.70 1.95
N ASN A 184 14.96 -4.70 3.26
CA ASN A 184 13.64 -4.53 3.86
C ASN A 184 13.58 -3.10 4.39
N ASP A 185 13.10 -2.19 3.56
CA ASP A 185 13.21 -0.77 3.80
C ASP A 185 11.94 -0.17 4.37
N TRP A 186 12.08 1.01 4.97
CA TRP A 186 10.95 1.74 5.50
C TRP A 186 11.01 3.23 5.16
N VAL A 187 10.03 3.67 4.37
CA VAL A 187 9.74 5.07 4.10
C VAL A 187 8.52 5.51 4.88
N PHE A 188 8.67 6.52 5.73
CA PHE A 188 7.58 7.13 6.50
C PHE A 188 7.57 8.64 6.29
N ILE A 189 6.46 9.19 5.76
CA ILE A 189 6.27 10.64 5.57
C ILE A 189 5.00 11.10 6.28
N SER A 190 5.13 11.96 7.28
CA SER A 190 3.99 12.47 8.02
C SER A 190 3.96 13.99 8.14
N ASN A 191 2.74 14.53 8.25
CA ASN A 191 2.45 15.93 8.59
C ASN A 191 3.16 16.97 7.70
N SER A 192 3.57 16.58 6.49
CA SER A 192 4.39 17.41 5.60
C SER A 192 3.53 18.18 4.59
N PHE A 193 4.12 19.19 3.94
CA PHE A 193 3.48 19.94 2.86
C PHE A 193 4.39 19.95 1.63
N LEU A 194 3.94 19.27 0.58
CA LEU A 194 4.73 18.98 -0.61
C LEU A 194 4.08 19.63 -1.83
N GLY A 195 4.85 20.46 -2.53
CA GLY A 195 4.43 21.26 -3.68
C GLY A 195 4.02 22.68 -3.33
N ASP A 196 4.07 23.57 -4.32
CA ASP A 196 3.57 24.95 -4.22
C ASP A 196 2.45 25.26 -5.23
N GLY A 197 1.99 24.23 -5.95
CA GLY A 197 0.96 24.28 -6.98
C GLY A 197 1.47 24.78 -8.33
N LEU A 198 2.80 24.95 -8.50
CA LEU A 198 3.44 25.42 -9.72
C LEU A 198 4.55 24.45 -10.17
N GLY A 199 4.42 23.90 -11.37
CA GLY A 199 5.41 22.97 -11.92
C GLY A 199 5.18 21.53 -11.47
N ASP A 200 6.28 20.77 -11.34
CA ASP A 200 6.23 19.35 -10.98
C ASP A 200 6.35 19.16 -9.47
N ASP A 201 5.21 18.99 -8.81
CA ASP A 201 5.08 18.81 -7.35
C ASP A 201 4.89 17.33 -6.96
N ASN A 202 5.60 16.43 -7.63
CA ASN A 202 5.39 14.99 -7.45
C ASN A 202 6.12 14.44 -6.22
N LEU A 203 5.48 13.49 -5.52
CA LEU A 203 6.14 12.62 -4.55
C LEU A 203 6.33 11.24 -5.19
N THR A 204 7.60 10.83 -5.32
CA THR A 204 7.97 9.48 -5.78
C THR A 204 8.70 8.75 -4.67
N ILE A 205 8.19 7.57 -4.30
CA ILE A 205 8.83 6.63 -3.38
C ILE A 205 9.14 5.36 -4.15
N ASN A 206 10.39 4.90 -4.08
CA ASN A 206 10.83 3.63 -4.61
C ASN A 206 11.67 2.92 -3.57
N THR A 207 11.16 1.82 -3.02
CA THR A 207 11.91 1.07 -1.99
C THR A 207 12.74 -0.04 -2.59
N GLY A 208 12.31 -0.59 -3.74
CA GLY A 208 13.13 -1.48 -4.55
C GLY A 208 12.86 -2.93 -4.20
N ALA A 209 13.85 -3.81 -4.02
CA ALA A 209 13.55 -5.24 -3.81
C ALA A 209 13.56 -5.61 -2.33
N GLY A 210 12.60 -6.41 -1.88
CA GLY A 210 12.53 -6.97 -0.53
C GLY A 210 11.34 -6.42 0.24
N ALA A 211 11.08 -6.98 1.43
CA ALA A 211 9.82 -6.77 2.13
C ALA A 211 9.75 -5.36 2.71
N ASP A 212 9.16 -4.44 1.94
CA ASP A 212 9.27 -3.02 2.15
C ASP A 212 8.03 -2.41 2.79
N THR A 213 8.19 -1.21 3.34
CA THR A 213 7.07 -0.43 3.87
C THR A 213 7.13 1.02 3.40
N ALA A 214 6.04 1.50 2.80
CA ALA A 214 5.84 2.91 2.48
C ALA A 214 4.58 3.45 3.20
N SER A 215 4.77 4.41 4.10
CA SER A 215 3.69 5.01 4.88
C SER A 215 3.62 6.52 4.75
N ILE A 216 2.42 7.06 4.48
CA ILE A 216 2.17 8.50 4.38
C ILE A 216 0.99 8.88 5.28
N LYS A 217 1.20 9.80 6.23
CA LYS A 217 0.17 10.17 7.22
C LYS A 217 -0.02 11.67 7.40
N GLY A 218 -1.22 12.20 7.17
CA GLY A 218 -1.55 13.62 7.33
C GLY A 218 -0.71 14.59 6.49
N THR A 219 -0.17 14.10 5.37
CA THR A 219 0.65 14.89 4.44
C THR A 219 -0.23 15.50 3.35
N THR A 220 0.03 16.77 3.02
CA THR A 220 -0.59 17.45 1.87
C THR A 220 0.38 17.45 0.70
N LEU A 221 -0.07 16.96 -0.46
CA LEU A 221 0.68 16.88 -1.71
C LEU A 221 -0.10 17.58 -2.83
N LEU A 222 0.50 18.62 -3.40
CA LEU A 222 -0.10 19.43 -4.48
C LEU A 222 0.25 18.92 -5.89
N GLY A 223 0.64 17.66 -6.02
CA GLY A 223 0.96 17.00 -7.29
C GLY A 223 0.55 15.53 -7.30
N ASN A 224 1.27 14.71 -8.07
CA ASN A 224 0.99 13.27 -8.16
C ASN A 224 1.79 12.48 -7.12
N LEU A 225 1.20 11.38 -6.64
CA LEU A 225 1.85 10.41 -5.78
C LEU A 225 2.16 9.14 -6.57
N ARG A 226 3.40 8.68 -6.48
CA ARG A 226 3.82 7.38 -6.99
C ARG A 226 4.60 6.61 -5.93
N ILE A 227 4.18 5.38 -5.68
CA ILE A 227 4.86 4.44 -4.79
C ILE A 227 5.14 3.16 -5.60
N GLN A 228 6.39 2.70 -5.55
CA GLN A 228 6.80 1.40 -6.07
C GLN A 228 7.59 0.71 -4.97
N THR A 229 7.17 -0.47 -4.54
CA THR A 229 7.85 -1.24 -3.50
C THR A 229 8.56 -2.48 -4.01
N TYR A 230 8.63 -2.66 -5.33
CA TYR A 230 9.37 -3.74 -5.96
C TYR A 230 10.50 -3.31 -6.88
N ALA A 231 11.48 -4.19 -7.07
CA ALA A 231 12.46 -4.09 -8.16
C ALA A 231 12.04 -4.90 -9.39
N ASN A 232 11.34 -6.02 -9.20
CA ASN A 232 10.80 -6.85 -10.28
C ASN A 232 9.39 -7.33 -9.96
N VAL A 233 8.48 -7.30 -10.95
CA VAL A 233 7.10 -7.84 -10.82
C VAL A 233 7.01 -9.34 -10.48
N ASN A 234 8.13 -10.04 -10.37
CA ASN A 234 8.19 -11.46 -10.01
C ASN A 234 8.92 -11.68 -8.68
N GLU A 235 9.16 -10.63 -7.89
CA GLU A 235 9.51 -10.85 -6.49
C GLU A 235 8.31 -11.38 -5.71
N ASN A 236 8.58 -11.94 -4.53
CA ASN A 236 7.60 -12.76 -3.82
C ASN A 236 7.79 -12.60 -2.30
N ASP A 237 8.03 -11.37 -1.91
CA ASP A 237 8.09 -10.92 -0.54
C ASP A 237 6.81 -10.16 -0.21
N ALA A 238 6.73 -9.49 0.94
CA ALA A 238 5.46 -8.93 1.39
C ALA A 238 5.65 -7.44 1.64
N ASP A 239 5.07 -6.63 0.77
CA ASP A 239 5.13 -5.19 0.90
C ASP A 239 3.94 -4.62 1.66
N MET A 240 4.13 -3.44 2.21
CA MET A 240 3.07 -2.69 2.86
C MET A 240 3.04 -1.23 2.42
N VAL A 241 1.91 -0.80 1.87
CA VAL A 241 1.63 0.60 1.56
C VAL A 241 0.48 1.09 2.43
N TRP A 242 0.74 2.10 3.25
CA TRP A 242 -0.23 2.64 4.20
C TRP A 242 -0.38 4.15 4.03
N MET A 243 -1.58 4.61 3.66
CA MET A 243 -1.95 6.03 3.73
C MET A 243 -3.05 6.31 4.72
N ASP A 244 -2.88 7.35 5.53
CA ASP A 244 -3.79 7.62 6.63
C ASP A 244 -3.80 9.09 7.04
N SER A 245 -4.66 9.43 7.99
CA SER A 245 -4.61 10.69 8.68
C SER A 245 -3.48 10.72 9.71
N ALA A 246 -3.14 11.92 10.18
CA ALA A 246 -2.30 12.11 11.36
C ALA A 246 -2.86 13.23 12.22
N LEU A 247 -2.59 13.17 13.52
CA LEU A 247 -2.82 14.30 14.41
C LEU A 247 -1.73 15.35 14.21
N ASP A 248 -2.16 16.61 14.13
CA ASP A 248 -1.25 17.75 14.18
C ASP A 248 -0.86 18.11 15.63
N SER A 249 0.00 19.12 15.81
CA SER A 249 0.43 19.58 17.14
C SER A 249 -0.70 20.16 18.00
N SER A 250 -1.87 20.40 17.41
CA SER A 250 -3.09 20.88 18.08
C SER A 250 -4.14 19.78 18.24
N PHE A 251 -3.78 18.51 17.97
CA PHE A 251 -4.67 17.35 17.99
C PHE A 251 -5.84 17.43 17.00
N ASN A 252 -5.69 18.19 15.91
CA ASN A 252 -6.64 18.08 14.80
C ASN A 252 -6.23 16.92 13.90
N THR A 253 -7.20 16.12 13.47
CA THR A 253 -6.98 15.14 12.40
C THR A 253 -6.70 15.86 11.09
N ARG A 254 -5.61 15.45 10.43
CA ARG A 254 -5.26 15.88 9.08
C ARG A 254 -5.28 14.65 8.18
N PRO A 255 -6.14 14.59 7.15
CA PRO A 255 -6.08 13.52 6.16
C PRO A 255 -4.76 13.60 5.38
N THR A 256 -4.30 12.48 4.85
CA THR A 256 -3.39 12.53 3.70
C THR A 256 -4.17 13.01 2.49
N TYR A 257 -3.73 14.11 1.88
CA TYR A 257 -4.45 14.79 0.79
C TYR A 257 -3.55 14.97 -0.43
N VAL A 258 -3.94 14.38 -1.55
CA VAL A 258 -3.20 14.42 -2.83
C VAL A 258 -4.07 15.11 -3.89
N THR A 259 -3.57 16.16 -4.56
CA THR A 259 -4.38 16.83 -5.59
C THR A 259 -4.33 16.14 -6.95
N GLY A 260 -3.27 15.39 -7.23
CA GLY A 260 -3.04 14.68 -8.50
C GLY A 260 -3.39 13.19 -8.45
N ASP A 261 -2.92 12.46 -9.46
CA ASP A 261 -3.10 11.01 -9.54
C ASP A 261 -2.25 10.29 -8.49
N VAL A 262 -2.76 9.16 -7.99
CA VAL A 262 -2.08 8.27 -7.06
C VAL A 262 -1.89 6.93 -7.74
N SER A 263 -0.64 6.46 -7.82
CA SER A 263 -0.29 5.16 -8.40
C SER A 263 0.59 4.35 -7.46
N ILE A 264 0.17 3.12 -7.17
CA ILE A 264 0.85 2.19 -6.28
C ILE A 264 1.16 0.91 -7.04
N TYR A 265 2.37 0.38 -6.84
CA TYR A 265 2.88 -0.81 -7.49
C TYR A 265 3.67 -1.63 -6.45
N THR A 266 3.20 -2.82 -6.05
CA THR A 266 3.87 -3.63 -5.00
C THR A 266 4.53 -4.93 -5.52
N GLY A 267 4.19 -5.36 -6.74
CA GLY A 267 5.05 -6.28 -7.48
C GLY A 267 4.52 -7.69 -7.46
N GLY A 268 4.85 -8.49 -6.46
CA GLY A 268 4.36 -9.84 -6.29
C GLY A 268 4.73 -10.34 -4.90
N GLY A 269 4.09 -11.41 -4.46
CA GLY A 269 4.02 -11.81 -3.08
C GLY A 269 2.78 -11.26 -2.38
N ALA A 270 2.68 -11.46 -1.07
CA ALA A 270 1.45 -11.19 -0.33
C ALA A 270 1.45 -9.75 0.20
N ASP A 271 0.96 -8.83 -0.62
CA ASP A 271 1.10 -7.40 -0.36
C ASP A 271 -0.09 -6.82 0.40
N ASN A 272 0.14 -5.69 1.08
CA ASN A 272 -0.88 -5.01 1.87
C ASN A 272 -1.02 -3.55 1.43
N LEU A 273 -2.25 -3.15 1.08
CA LEU A 273 -2.60 -1.76 0.81
C LEU A 273 -3.70 -1.28 1.74
N TRP A 274 -3.39 -0.32 2.61
CA TRP A 274 -4.36 0.27 3.53
C TRP A 274 -4.52 1.77 3.30
N LEU A 275 -5.76 2.20 3.03
CA LEU A 275 -6.16 3.61 3.00
C LEU A 275 -7.14 3.86 4.14
N GLY A 276 -6.73 4.65 5.13
CA GLY A 276 -7.47 4.80 6.38
C GLY A 276 -7.43 3.52 7.21
N ASP A 277 -7.33 3.67 8.53
CA ASP A 277 -7.36 2.54 9.44
C ASP A 277 -8.63 2.60 10.30
N SER A 278 -9.64 1.82 9.93
CA SER A 278 -10.87 1.67 10.71
C SER A 278 -10.66 0.98 12.07
N THR A 279 -9.50 0.33 12.27
CA THR A 279 -9.14 -0.35 13.51
C THR A 279 -8.36 0.54 14.48
N ASP A 280 -7.79 1.66 14.03
CA ASP A 280 -7.11 2.61 14.90
C ASP A 280 -8.15 3.31 15.81
N PRO A 281 -8.13 3.09 17.14
CA PRO A 281 -9.08 3.73 18.05
C PRO A 281 -8.93 5.25 18.12
N TYR A 282 -7.84 5.81 17.58
CA TYR A 282 -7.59 7.24 17.45
C TYR A 282 -8.00 7.78 16.08
N PHE A 283 -8.54 6.93 15.21
CA PHE A 283 -9.09 7.34 13.93
C PHE A 283 -10.38 8.14 14.15
N THR A 284 -10.32 9.44 13.85
CA THR A 284 -11.49 10.32 13.81
C THR A 284 -11.44 11.14 12.52
N GLY A 285 -12.25 10.77 11.53
CA GLY A 285 -12.40 11.54 10.28
C GLY A 285 -11.92 10.83 9.03
N ILE A 286 -11.62 11.58 7.96
CA ILE A 286 -11.13 11.00 6.71
C ILE A 286 -9.64 10.66 6.83
N GLY A 287 -9.26 9.44 6.47
CA GLY A 287 -7.86 8.99 6.44
C GLY A 287 -7.12 9.50 5.21
N PHE A 288 -7.73 9.32 4.04
CA PHE A 288 -7.12 9.60 2.74
C PHE A 288 -8.06 10.35 1.79
N MET A 289 -7.51 11.28 1.03
CA MET A 289 -8.22 12.06 0.04
C MET A 289 -7.39 12.25 -1.24
N THR A 290 -8.01 12.07 -2.40
CA THR A 290 -7.45 12.54 -3.68
C THR A 290 -8.47 13.29 -4.53
N ASN A 291 -8.02 14.27 -5.32
CA ASN A 291 -8.87 14.97 -6.30
C ASN A 291 -8.80 14.37 -7.72
N SER A 292 -7.98 13.34 -7.93
CA SER A 292 -7.79 12.68 -9.21
C SER A 292 -7.97 11.17 -9.08
N ASN A 293 -7.44 10.37 -10.01
CA ASN A 293 -7.61 8.92 -9.97
C ASN A 293 -6.66 8.30 -8.95
N PHE A 294 -7.14 7.22 -8.34
CA PHE A 294 -6.33 6.31 -7.56
C PHE A 294 -6.26 4.97 -8.30
N GLN A 295 -5.05 4.45 -8.46
CA GLN A 295 -4.83 3.12 -9.01
C GLN A 295 -3.78 2.36 -8.20
N ALA A 296 -4.03 1.09 -7.93
CA ALA A 296 -3.09 0.17 -7.30
C ALA A 296 -2.98 -1.12 -8.12
N TYR A 297 -1.75 -1.60 -8.28
CA TYR A 297 -1.40 -2.86 -8.93
C TYR A 297 -0.54 -3.65 -7.95
N LEU A 298 -1.09 -4.70 -7.34
CA LEU A 298 -0.38 -5.42 -6.29
C LEU A 298 0.46 -6.55 -6.85
N GLY A 299 -0.08 -7.43 -7.69
CA GLY A 299 0.72 -8.28 -8.55
C GLY A 299 0.30 -9.74 -8.60
N ALA A 300 1.09 -10.64 -8.03
CA ALA A 300 0.71 -12.03 -7.88
C ALA A 300 1.09 -12.47 -6.48
N GLY A 301 0.14 -12.91 -5.67
CA GLY A 301 0.26 -13.37 -4.30
C GLY A 301 -1.07 -13.16 -3.57
N ASP A 302 -1.17 -13.59 -2.32
CA ASP A 302 -2.40 -13.45 -1.54
C ASP A 302 -2.48 -12.00 -1.00
N ASP A 303 -3.07 -11.08 -1.76
CA ASP A 303 -3.05 -9.66 -1.45
C ASP A 303 -4.18 -9.24 -0.51
N VAL A 304 -3.92 -8.19 0.28
CA VAL A 304 -4.94 -7.57 1.15
C VAL A 304 -5.06 -6.09 0.84
N VAL A 305 -6.26 -5.67 0.46
CA VAL A 305 -6.59 -4.27 0.25
C VAL A 305 -7.70 -3.85 1.21
N ASP A 306 -7.45 -2.85 2.04
CA ASP A 306 -8.46 -2.22 2.89
C ASP A 306 -8.56 -0.73 2.60
N ILE A 307 -9.69 -0.30 2.05
CA ILE A 307 -10.01 1.09 1.74
C ILE A 307 -11.12 1.53 2.69
N SER A 308 -10.74 2.19 3.78
CA SER A 308 -11.68 2.69 4.78
C SER A 308 -11.59 4.22 4.90
N ALA A 309 -12.75 4.86 5.11
CA ALA A 309 -12.82 6.30 5.38
C ALA A 309 -11.97 7.18 4.43
N ALA A 310 -12.01 6.84 3.14
CA ALA A 310 -11.29 7.54 2.06
C ALA A 310 -12.26 8.31 1.15
N LYS A 311 -11.75 9.37 0.50
CA LYS A 311 -12.53 10.16 -0.46
C LYS A 311 -11.78 10.36 -1.77
N PHE A 312 -12.46 10.06 -2.87
CA PHE A 312 -11.96 10.17 -4.23
C PHE A 312 -12.80 11.20 -4.99
N GLY A 313 -12.25 12.39 -5.14
CA GLY A 313 -12.85 13.55 -5.81
C GLY A 313 -13.22 14.69 -4.85
N ASN A 314 -13.36 15.90 -5.38
CA ASN A 314 -13.69 17.11 -4.61
C ASN A 314 -14.97 17.80 -5.12
N GLY A 315 -16.01 16.99 -5.36
CA GLY A 315 -17.34 17.46 -5.74
C GLY A 315 -17.77 17.07 -7.16
N PRO A 316 -18.92 17.59 -7.63
CA PRO A 316 -19.65 17.03 -8.77
C PRO A 316 -18.95 17.19 -10.12
N THR A 317 -17.93 18.05 -10.21
CA THR A 317 -17.17 18.30 -11.45
C THR A 317 -15.88 17.49 -11.55
N HIS A 318 -15.48 16.79 -10.50
CA HIS A 318 -14.25 16.00 -10.46
C HIS A 318 -14.60 14.53 -10.30
N TRP A 319 -14.52 13.80 -11.41
CA TRP A 319 -14.69 12.35 -11.41
C TRP A 319 -13.35 11.70 -11.14
N SER A 320 -13.23 11.12 -9.95
CA SER A 320 -12.06 10.39 -9.51
C SER A 320 -12.43 8.93 -9.42
N ASN A 321 -11.70 8.09 -10.16
CA ASN A 321 -11.90 6.64 -10.12
C ASN A 321 -11.00 6.01 -9.05
N LEU A 322 -11.47 4.91 -8.48
CA LEU A 322 -10.68 3.97 -7.69
C LEU A 322 -10.52 2.69 -8.51
N LEU A 323 -9.28 2.35 -8.88
CA LEU A 323 -8.94 1.15 -9.64
C LEU A 323 -8.03 0.26 -8.79
N LEU A 324 -8.45 -0.98 -8.54
CA LEU A 324 -7.72 -1.96 -7.76
C LEU A 324 -7.49 -3.21 -8.62
N TYR A 325 -6.23 -3.59 -8.79
CA TYR A 325 -5.79 -4.77 -9.51
C TYR A 325 -4.87 -5.57 -8.58
N THR A 326 -5.35 -6.66 -8.01
CA THR A 326 -4.56 -7.48 -7.08
C THR A 326 -3.81 -8.58 -7.83
N GLY A 327 -4.47 -9.27 -8.77
CA GLY A 327 -3.81 -10.12 -9.77
C GLY A 327 -3.99 -11.58 -9.41
N ALA A 328 -2.99 -12.46 -9.51
CA ALA A 328 -3.21 -13.88 -9.17
C ALA A 328 -2.95 -14.16 -7.68
N GLY A 329 -3.71 -15.01 -7.02
CA GLY A 329 -3.55 -15.34 -5.59
C GLY A 329 -4.83 -15.07 -4.80
N ALA A 330 -4.95 -15.65 -3.61
CA ALA A 330 -6.20 -15.55 -2.86
C ALA A 330 -6.36 -14.14 -2.23
N ASP A 331 -7.06 -13.25 -2.92
CA ASP A 331 -7.10 -11.83 -2.59
C ASP A 331 -8.27 -11.46 -1.66
N ASP A 332 -8.04 -10.55 -0.71
CA ASP A 332 -9.10 -9.95 0.13
C ASP A 332 -9.16 -8.42 -0.03
N VAL A 333 -10.15 -7.96 -0.79
CA VAL A 333 -10.41 -6.55 -1.06
C VAL A 333 -11.63 -6.08 -0.28
N THR A 334 -11.41 -5.16 0.66
CA THR A 334 -12.46 -4.46 1.39
C THR A 334 -12.50 -2.97 1.02
N VAL A 335 -13.68 -2.47 0.69
CA VAL A 335 -13.94 -1.04 0.48
C VAL A 335 -15.10 -0.61 1.37
N ASP A 336 -14.84 0.19 2.39
CA ASP A 336 -15.83 0.61 3.38
C ASP A 336 -15.92 2.14 3.54
N PHE A 337 -17.07 2.69 3.16
CA PHE A 337 -17.40 4.09 3.32
C PHE A 337 -18.37 4.35 4.49
N ASP A 338 -18.31 3.54 5.55
CA ASP A 338 -19.13 3.77 6.73
C ASP A 338 -18.85 5.15 7.35
N SER A 339 -19.88 6.00 7.32
CA SER A 339 -19.86 7.31 7.96
C SER A 339 -19.73 7.26 9.48
N SER A 340 -19.96 6.10 10.11
CA SER A 340 -19.74 5.94 11.55
C SER A 340 -18.26 6.09 11.94
N LEU A 341 -17.37 6.02 10.96
CA LEU A 341 -15.92 6.20 11.11
C LEU A 341 -15.48 7.68 11.03
N ILE A 342 -16.38 8.62 10.72
CA ILE A 342 -16.04 10.05 10.55
C ILE A 342 -16.76 10.98 11.53
N ASP A 343 -16.13 12.11 11.86
CA ASP A 343 -16.71 13.12 12.74
C ASP A 343 -17.83 13.91 12.04
N VAL A 344 -18.76 14.44 12.85
CA VAL A 344 -19.86 15.27 12.33
C VAL A 344 -19.30 16.55 11.69
N GLY A 345 -19.50 16.67 10.38
CA GLY A 345 -19.08 17.84 9.60
C GLY A 345 -17.93 17.55 8.63
N ASP A 346 -17.27 16.40 8.79
CA ASP A 346 -16.30 15.93 7.81
C ASP A 346 -16.99 15.55 6.48
N PRO A 347 -16.26 15.64 5.35
CA PRO A 347 -16.81 15.16 4.09
C PRO A 347 -17.17 13.69 4.21
N MET A 348 -18.28 13.27 3.61
CA MET A 348 -18.59 11.84 3.55
C MET A 348 -17.52 11.12 2.71
N PRO A 349 -17.05 9.93 3.15
CA PRO A 349 -16.27 9.05 2.31
C PRO A 349 -17.08 8.69 1.06
N GLU A 350 -16.51 8.90 -0.12
CA GLU A 350 -17.19 8.70 -1.41
C GLU A 350 -16.19 8.51 -2.54
N ILE A 351 -16.63 7.82 -3.60
CA ILE A 351 -15.96 7.77 -4.90
C ILE A 351 -16.83 8.56 -5.87
N ASN A 352 -16.39 9.73 -6.32
CA ASN A 352 -17.16 10.55 -7.27
C ASN A 352 -17.24 9.93 -8.67
N GLY A 353 -16.25 9.13 -9.06
CA GLY A 353 -16.18 8.42 -10.32
C GLY A 353 -16.64 6.97 -10.21
N SER A 354 -15.83 6.07 -10.79
CA SER A 354 -16.08 4.64 -10.82
C SER A 354 -15.23 3.89 -9.79
N LEU A 355 -15.77 2.79 -9.28
CA LEU A 355 -15.03 1.75 -8.59
C LEU A 355 -14.77 0.60 -9.56
N ILE A 356 -13.51 0.21 -9.71
CA ILE A 356 -13.08 -0.93 -10.52
C ILE A 356 -12.21 -1.83 -9.64
N ILE A 357 -12.59 -3.09 -9.52
CA ILE A 357 -11.85 -4.13 -8.79
C ILE A 357 -11.69 -5.32 -9.73
N GLN A 358 -10.45 -5.80 -9.89
CA GLN A 358 -10.12 -7.03 -10.58
C GLN A 358 -9.14 -7.82 -9.70
N THR A 359 -9.52 -9.03 -9.31
CA THR A 359 -8.73 -9.90 -8.43
C THR A 359 -8.09 -11.08 -9.16
N TYR A 360 -7.91 -10.94 -10.48
CA TYR A 360 -7.25 -11.97 -11.30
C TYR A 360 -6.24 -11.39 -12.27
N ASP A 361 -5.23 -12.20 -12.63
CA ASP A 361 -4.42 -11.96 -13.83
C ASP A 361 -4.83 -12.86 -15.02
N SER A 362 -5.56 -13.95 -14.73
CA SER A 362 -5.99 -14.95 -15.69
C SER A 362 -7.24 -15.69 -15.22
N LEU A 363 -8.26 -15.80 -16.09
CA LEU A 363 -9.49 -16.58 -15.87
C LEU A 363 -9.28 -18.10 -15.64
N ALA A 364 -8.03 -18.57 -15.66
CA ALA A 364 -7.67 -19.99 -15.49
C ALA A 364 -7.08 -20.29 -14.11
N GLU A 365 -6.95 -19.28 -13.24
CA GLU A 365 -6.56 -19.50 -11.85
C GLU A 365 -7.69 -20.17 -11.05
N THR A 366 -7.39 -20.56 -9.81
CA THR A 366 -8.26 -21.47 -9.03
C THR A 366 -8.25 -21.20 -7.53
N ASP A 367 -7.53 -20.17 -7.12
CA ASP A 367 -7.51 -19.56 -5.80
C ASP A 367 -8.87 -18.92 -5.50
N ALA A 368 -9.07 -18.39 -4.31
CA ALA A 368 -10.39 -17.94 -3.89
C ALA A 368 -10.30 -16.48 -3.47
N ASP A 369 -11.01 -15.62 -4.19
CA ASP A 369 -11.01 -14.19 -3.94
C ASP A 369 -12.19 -13.75 -3.10
N LYS A 370 -12.01 -12.60 -2.46
CA LYS A 370 -13.04 -11.98 -1.65
C LYS A 370 -13.10 -10.48 -1.87
N VAL A 371 -14.26 -10.01 -2.35
CA VAL A 371 -14.57 -8.58 -2.45
C VAL A 371 -15.71 -8.20 -1.50
N THR A 372 -15.41 -7.42 -0.47
CA THR A 372 -16.38 -6.96 0.52
C THR A 372 -16.59 -5.46 0.43
N ILE A 373 -17.83 -5.04 0.19
CA ILE A 373 -18.22 -3.63 0.20
C ILE A 373 -19.42 -3.47 1.14
N PRO A 374 -19.17 -3.19 2.45
CA PRO A 374 -20.24 -3.07 3.43
C PRO A 374 -21.12 -1.86 3.14
N ILE A 375 -20.50 -0.70 2.90
CA ILE A 375 -21.19 0.56 2.62
C ILE A 375 -20.56 1.23 1.38
N GLY A 376 -21.33 1.31 0.29
CA GLY A 376 -20.92 2.01 -0.94
C GLY A 376 -21.40 3.44 -1.04
N GLN A 377 -20.54 4.31 -1.56
CA GLN A 377 -20.91 5.65 -2.02
C GLN A 377 -20.18 5.92 -3.35
N VAL A 378 -20.63 5.26 -4.41
CA VAL A 378 -20.05 5.36 -5.75
C VAL A 378 -20.93 6.26 -6.63
N GLY A 379 -20.30 7.26 -7.26
CA GLY A 379 -20.99 8.29 -8.03
C GLY A 379 -21.42 7.79 -9.41
N PHE A 380 -20.58 7.03 -10.11
CA PHE A 380 -20.84 6.62 -11.49
C PHE A 380 -21.13 5.13 -11.67
N ALA A 381 -20.13 4.25 -11.51
CA ALA A 381 -20.28 2.83 -11.81
C ALA A 381 -19.37 1.97 -10.93
N THR A 382 -19.80 0.74 -10.67
CA THR A 382 -19.02 -0.27 -9.95
C THR A 382 -18.80 -1.48 -10.86
N TYR A 383 -17.55 -1.90 -11.03
CA TYR A 383 -17.16 -3.09 -11.77
C TYR A 383 -16.32 -3.99 -10.88
N ILE A 384 -16.72 -5.25 -10.76
CA ILE A 384 -16.03 -6.28 -9.96
C ILE A 384 -15.85 -7.51 -10.85
N TRP A 385 -14.62 -7.99 -10.94
CA TRP A 385 -14.20 -9.13 -11.74
C TRP A 385 -13.35 -10.04 -10.87
N LEU A 386 -13.85 -11.24 -10.56
CA LEU A 386 -13.20 -12.13 -9.57
C LEU A 386 -12.26 -13.13 -10.23
N GLY A 387 -12.66 -13.81 -11.31
CA GLY A 387 -11.72 -14.58 -12.13
C GLY A 387 -12.05 -16.05 -12.19
N GLY A 388 -11.12 -16.91 -11.80
CA GLY A 388 -11.37 -18.34 -11.65
C GLY A 388 -11.07 -18.74 -10.21
N GLY A 389 -11.94 -19.51 -9.57
CA GLY A 389 -11.88 -19.67 -8.13
C GLY A 389 -13.21 -19.98 -7.50
N ASP A 390 -13.19 -20.42 -6.24
CA ASP A 390 -14.41 -20.44 -5.42
C ASP A 390 -14.57 -19.05 -4.77
N ASP A 391 -15.05 -18.05 -5.51
CA ASP A 391 -14.95 -16.64 -5.15
C ASP A 391 -16.11 -16.14 -4.29
N GLN A 392 -15.90 -15.00 -3.62
CA GLN A 392 -16.87 -14.37 -2.76
C GLN A 392 -17.01 -12.88 -3.04
N PHE A 393 -18.25 -12.40 -3.17
CA PHE A 393 -18.52 -10.97 -3.11
C PHE A 393 -19.69 -10.63 -2.19
N SER A 394 -19.60 -9.49 -1.51
CA SER A 394 -20.64 -8.99 -0.62
C SER A 394 -20.83 -7.49 -0.73
N LEU A 395 -21.94 -7.08 -1.36
CA LEU A 395 -22.39 -5.70 -1.49
C LEU A 395 -23.56 -5.48 -0.52
N THR A 396 -23.35 -4.82 0.62
CA THR A 396 -24.35 -4.86 1.71
C THR A 396 -25.31 -3.68 1.74
N ALA A 397 -24.79 -2.46 1.71
CA ALA A 397 -25.59 -1.24 1.80
C ALA A 397 -24.94 -0.10 1.02
N GLY A 398 -25.74 0.91 0.69
CA GLY A 398 -25.23 2.14 0.07
C GLY A 398 -25.69 2.35 -1.37
N ASN A 399 -25.05 3.32 -2.01
CA ASN A 399 -25.22 3.69 -3.40
C ASN A 399 -24.02 3.18 -4.20
N TRP A 400 -24.28 2.25 -5.13
CA TRP A 400 -23.24 1.63 -5.96
C TRP A 400 -23.06 2.29 -7.33
N GLY A 401 -23.70 3.45 -7.56
CA GLY A 401 -23.70 4.18 -8.81
C GLY A 401 -24.89 3.87 -9.72
N GLY A 402 -24.80 4.36 -10.96
CA GLY A 402 -25.76 4.10 -12.03
C GLY A 402 -25.68 2.69 -12.60
N TYR A 403 -24.47 2.12 -12.63
CA TYR A 403 -24.18 0.81 -13.22
C TYR A 403 -23.41 -0.04 -12.23
N VAL A 404 -23.85 -1.28 -12.05
CA VAL A 404 -23.09 -2.30 -11.32
C VAL A 404 -22.93 -3.52 -12.19
N ILE A 405 -21.69 -3.96 -12.38
CA ILE A 405 -21.36 -5.21 -13.04
C ILE A 405 -20.51 -6.03 -12.07
N VAL A 406 -20.95 -7.26 -11.80
CA VAL A 406 -20.18 -8.27 -11.10
C VAL A 406 -20.07 -9.49 -12.02
N ASP A 407 -18.85 -9.95 -12.25
CA ASP A 407 -18.52 -11.18 -12.97
C ASP A 407 -17.68 -12.02 -12.02
N ALA A 408 -18.24 -13.11 -11.47
CA ALA A 408 -17.52 -13.98 -10.54
C ALA A 408 -16.57 -14.91 -11.31
N GLY A 409 -17.09 -15.60 -12.33
CA GLY A 409 -16.28 -16.27 -13.35
C GLY A 409 -16.39 -17.78 -13.28
N ALA A 410 -15.33 -18.52 -12.95
CA ALA A 410 -15.39 -19.98 -12.94
C ALA A 410 -15.07 -20.57 -11.57
N GLY A 411 -15.97 -21.33 -10.98
CA GLY A 411 -15.83 -22.07 -9.72
C GLY A 411 -17.12 -21.94 -8.89
N ASN A 412 -17.15 -22.41 -7.65
CA ASN A 412 -18.39 -22.43 -6.87
C ASN A 412 -18.55 -21.14 -6.08
N ASP A 413 -19.07 -20.11 -6.74
CA ASP A 413 -19.05 -18.75 -6.24
C ASP A 413 -20.17 -18.47 -5.22
N THR A 414 -19.91 -17.54 -4.30
CA THR A 414 -20.89 -17.06 -3.35
C THR A 414 -21.05 -15.53 -3.40
N GLY A 415 -22.26 -15.09 -3.75
CA GLY A 415 -22.59 -13.68 -3.86
C GLY A 415 -23.64 -13.22 -2.85
N PHE A 416 -23.45 -12.01 -2.30
CA PHE A 416 -24.47 -11.26 -1.59
C PHE A 416 -24.62 -9.86 -2.18
N ALA A 417 -25.83 -9.46 -2.55
CA ALA A 417 -26.11 -8.10 -3.01
C ALA A 417 -27.36 -7.49 -2.37
N ALA A 418 -27.17 -6.30 -1.81
CA ALA A 418 -28.16 -5.46 -1.18
C ALA A 418 -27.85 -3.96 -1.38
N GLY A 419 -28.82 -3.10 -1.06
CA GLY A 419 -28.67 -1.64 -1.19
C GLY A 419 -29.31 -1.03 -2.44
N PHE A 420 -28.85 0.16 -2.83
CA PHE A 420 -29.45 0.98 -3.86
C PHE A 420 -28.61 1.00 -5.14
N LEU A 421 -29.28 0.74 -6.27
CA LEU A 421 -28.74 0.83 -7.62
C LEU A 421 -29.64 1.78 -8.42
N TYR A 422 -29.08 2.79 -9.08
CA TYR A 422 -29.93 3.78 -9.73
C TYR A 422 -30.51 3.33 -11.07
N GLU A 423 -29.72 2.62 -11.88
CA GLU A 423 -30.14 2.25 -13.23
C GLU A 423 -30.06 0.75 -13.48
N THR A 424 -28.86 0.22 -13.71
CA THR A 424 -28.67 -1.15 -14.18
C THR A 424 -27.72 -1.90 -13.26
N ALA A 425 -28.10 -3.10 -12.86
CA ALA A 425 -27.19 -4.07 -12.29
C ALA A 425 -27.19 -5.36 -13.11
N GLU A 426 -26.00 -5.89 -13.32
CA GLU A 426 -25.75 -7.15 -13.98
C GLU A 426 -24.80 -7.96 -13.09
N ILE A 427 -25.24 -9.14 -12.68
CA ILE A 427 -24.45 -10.06 -11.86
C ILE A 427 -24.42 -11.38 -12.61
N ARG A 428 -23.22 -11.83 -12.96
CA ARG A 428 -22.93 -13.09 -13.62
C ARG A 428 -22.12 -13.93 -12.65
N MET A 429 -22.62 -15.12 -12.32
CA MET A 429 -21.89 -16.06 -11.45
C MET A 429 -20.90 -16.86 -12.31
N GLY A 430 -21.37 -17.60 -13.32
CA GLY A 430 -20.51 -18.08 -14.42
C GLY A 430 -20.49 -19.59 -14.53
N GLU A 431 -19.33 -20.26 -14.58
CA GLU A 431 -19.28 -21.73 -14.56
C GLU A 431 -19.14 -22.24 -13.12
N GLY A 432 -19.97 -23.18 -12.65
CA GLY A 432 -19.83 -23.73 -11.30
C GLY A 432 -21.15 -24.05 -10.63
N ASN A 433 -21.15 -24.26 -9.31
CA ASN A 433 -22.40 -24.42 -8.55
C ASN A 433 -22.58 -23.24 -7.62
N ASP A 434 -23.24 -22.20 -8.11
CA ASP A 434 -23.17 -20.88 -7.52
C ASP A 434 -24.29 -20.61 -6.52
N ASN A 435 -23.98 -19.77 -5.53
CA ASN A 435 -24.92 -19.37 -4.49
C ASN A 435 -25.04 -17.86 -4.41
N MET A 436 -26.16 -17.32 -4.88
CA MET A 436 -26.44 -15.89 -4.84
C MET A 436 -27.56 -15.57 -3.85
N THR A 437 -27.34 -14.57 -2.99
CA THR A 437 -28.37 -14.01 -2.13
C THR A 437 -28.60 -12.55 -2.45
N ILE A 438 -29.86 -12.17 -2.70
CA ILE A 438 -30.27 -10.78 -2.84
C ILE A 438 -31.22 -10.33 -1.72
N ALA A 439 -31.05 -9.09 -1.26
CA ALA A 439 -31.90 -8.48 -0.25
C ALA A 439 -32.03 -6.98 -0.48
N HIS A 440 -33.25 -6.43 -0.38
CA HIS A 440 -33.50 -4.98 -0.37
C HIS A 440 -32.96 -4.20 -1.58
N LEU A 441 -32.69 -4.87 -2.70
CA LEU A 441 -32.18 -4.22 -3.90
C LEU A 441 -33.23 -3.30 -4.51
N ARG A 442 -32.79 -2.14 -4.99
CA ARG A 442 -33.57 -1.26 -5.86
C ARG A 442 -32.78 -1.01 -7.13
N ALA A 443 -33.40 -1.18 -8.30
CA ALA A 443 -32.78 -0.95 -9.61
C ALA A 443 -33.87 -0.71 -10.66
N LYS A 444 -33.59 0.02 -11.76
CA LYS A 444 -34.52 0.02 -12.91
C LYS A 444 -34.44 -1.30 -13.65
N LYS A 445 -33.22 -1.82 -13.85
CA LYS A 445 -32.95 -3.10 -14.49
C LYS A 445 -32.01 -3.93 -13.64
N LEU A 446 -32.39 -5.17 -13.36
CA LEU A 446 -31.55 -6.16 -12.69
C LEU A 446 -31.46 -7.41 -13.57
N THR A 447 -30.24 -7.80 -13.93
CA THR A 447 -29.94 -9.05 -14.64
C THR A 447 -29.14 -9.93 -13.69
N LEU A 448 -29.64 -11.14 -13.43
CA LEU A 448 -28.96 -12.15 -12.62
C LEU A 448 -28.81 -13.41 -13.46
N ASP A 449 -27.57 -13.77 -13.76
CA ASP A 449 -27.23 -14.94 -14.56
C ASP A 449 -26.40 -15.89 -13.69
N GLY A 450 -26.93 -17.07 -13.36
CA GLY A 450 -26.13 -18.08 -12.66
C GLY A 450 -25.13 -18.77 -13.59
N GLY A 451 -25.40 -18.80 -14.90
CA GLY A 451 -24.49 -19.38 -15.87
C GLY A 451 -24.65 -20.89 -16.02
N ALA A 452 -23.54 -21.63 -15.97
CA ALA A 452 -23.48 -23.06 -16.22
C ALA A 452 -23.18 -23.85 -14.95
N GLY A 453 -24.15 -24.68 -14.54
CA GLY A 453 -23.97 -25.71 -13.52
C GLY A 453 -25.23 -25.91 -12.71
N VAL A 454 -25.13 -25.94 -11.38
CA VAL A 454 -26.30 -26.10 -10.50
C VAL A 454 -26.37 -24.96 -9.50
N ASP A 455 -27.12 -23.93 -9.88
CA ASP A 455 -27.07 -22.63 -9.24
C ASP A 455 -28.29 -22.35 -8.36
N SER A 456 -28.09 -21.57 -7.32
CA SER A 456 -29.10 -21.26 -6.31
C SER A 456 -29.20 -19.76 -6.04
N LEU A 457 -30.38 -19.19 -6.31
CA LEU A 457 -30.72 -17.81 -6.00
C LEU A 457 -31.69 -17.73 -4.82
N ARG A 458 -31.25 -17.09 -3.73
CA ARG A 458 -32.07 -16.77 -2.56
C ARG A 458 -32.45 -15.29 -2.55
N ARG A 459 -33.73 -15.01 -2.28
CA ARG A 459 -34.29 -13.65 -2.15
C ARG A 459 -34.86 -13.48 -0.76
N LEU A 460 -34.23 -12.66 0.07
CA LEU A 460 -34.63 -12.49 1.47
C LEU A 460 -35.75 -11.47 1.65
N SER A 461 -35.86 -10.48 0.77
CA SER A 461 -36.84 -9.41 0.89
C SER A 461 -37.30 -8.90 -0.48
N PRO A 462 -38.46 -8.21 -0.55
CA PRO A 462 -38.93 -7.62 -1.80
C PRO A 462 -37.91 -6.62 -2.32
N SER A 463 -37.41 -6.84 -3.53
CA SER A 463 -36.58 -5.89 -4.26
C SER A 463 -37.49 -4.99 -5.09
N ALA A 464 -37.21 -3.68 -5.12
CA ALA A 464 -37.95 -2.72 -5.95
C ALA A 464 -37.24 -2.61 -7.31
N VAL A 465 -37.54 -3.56 -8.19
CA VAL A 465 -36.91 -3.68 -9.52
C VAL A 465 -37.98 -3.53 -10.60
N ASP A 466 -37.81 -2.58 -11.52
CA ASP A 466 -38.79 -2.38 -12.61
C ASP A 466 -38.70 -3.50 -13.66
N GLN A 467 -37.48 -3.92 -14.01
CA GLN A 467 -37.21 -4.98 -14.96
C GLN A 467 -36.24 -6.01 -14.37
N LEU A 468 -36.71 -7.24 -14.17
CA LEU A 468 -35.93 -8.33 -13.61
C LEU A 468 -35.73 -9.44 -14.66
N PHE A 469 -34.48 -9.72 -15.00
CA PHE A 469 -34.06 -10.79 -15.90
C PHE A 469 -33.26 -11.82 -15.12
N GLN A 470 -33.65 -13.10 -15.23
CA GLN A 470 -33.09 -14.18 -14.43
C GLN A 470 -32.93 -15.42 -15.31
N THR A 471 -31.70 -15.91 -15.40
CA THR A 471 -31.29 -17.05 -16.24
C THR A 471 -30.28 -17.91 -15.49
N GLY A 472 -30.18 -19.20 -15.86
CA GLY A 472 -29.23 -20.14 -15.23
C GLY A 472 -29.44 -20.29 -13.71
N TRP A 473 -30.67 -20.51 -13.24
CA TRP A 473 -30.92 -20.75 -11.82
C TRP A 473 -31.76 -22.02 -11.63
N GLU A 474 -31.14 -23.12 -11.23
CA GLU A 474 -31.80 -24.40 -10.97
C GLU A 474 -32.66 -24.31 -9.71
N TYR A 475 -32.28 -23.48 -8.74
CA TYR A 475 -33.03 -23.26 -7.50
C TYR A 475 -33.30 -21.79 -7.26
N ILE A 476 -34.56 -21.45 -6.96
CA ILE A 476 -34.93 -20.11 -6.49
C ILE A 476 -35.68 -20.25 -5.17
N ASN A 477 -35.12 -19.66 -4.11
CA ASN A 477 -35.62 -19.79 -2.73
C ASN A 477 -35.76 -21.26 -2.29
N GLY A 478 -34.77 -22.09 -2.64
CA GLY A 478 -34.76 -23.52 -2.34
C GLY A 478 -35.78 -24.36 -3.12
N ARG A 479 -36.46 -23.77 -4.12
CA ARG A 479 -37.41 -24.49 -4.98
C ARG A 479 -36.79 -24.73 -6.35
N PRO A 480 -36.80 -25.97 -6.86
CA PRO A 480 -36.36 -26.27 -8.21
C PRO A 480 -37.14 -25.42 -9.23
N GLN A 481 -36.44 -24.84 -10.18
CA GLN A 481 -37.03 -24.19 -11.35
C GLN A 481 -37.12 -25.20 -12.48
N TRP A 482 -38.23 -25.16 -13.22
CA TRP A 482 -38.30 -25.84 -14.50
C TRP A 482 -37.53 -24.99 -15.50
N VAL A 483 -36.22 -25.20 -15.55
CA VAL A 483 -35.42 -24.69 -16.66
C VAL A 483 -35.97 -25.41 -17.88
N LEU A 484 -36.69 -24.68 -18.74
CA LEU A 484 -37.09 -25.24 -20.02
C LEU A 484 -35.80 -25.55 -20.74
N ASP A 485 -35.40 -26.82 -20.73
CA ASP A 485 -34.31 -27.35 -21.53
C ASP A 485 -34.50 -26.82 -22.95
N ASN A 486 -33.75 -25.79 -23.34
CA ASN A 486 -33.67 -25.31 -24.71
C ASN A 486 -32.99 -26.34 -25.64
N VAL A 487 -32.86 -27.59 -25.19
CA VAL A 487 -32.34 -28.76 -25.90
C VAL A 487 -33.19 -29.13 -27.14
N TYR A 488 -34.35 -28.51 -27.37
CA TYR A 488 -35.23 -28.84 -28.50
C TYR A 488 -35.08 -28.04 -29.81
N SER A 489 -34.04 -27.22 -30.03
CA SER A 489 -34.00 -26.36 -31.24
C SER A 489 -32.97 -26.63 -32.36
N VAL A 490 -32.18 -27.72 -32.35
CA VAL A 490 -31.20 -27.95 -33.45
C VAL A 490 -31.24 -29.32 -34.17
N GLN A 491 -32.18 -30.23 -33.86
CA GLN A 491 -32.24 -31.54 -34.55
C GLN A 491 -33.33 -31.74 -35.63
N SER A 492 -34.07 -30.72 -36.05
CA SER A 492 -35.11 -30.88 -37.09
C SER A 492 -34.95 -29.98 -38.31
N ALA A 493 -33.82 -30.11 -39.03
CA ALA A 493 -33.65 -29.54 -40.38
C ALA A 493 -32.91 -30.47 -41.36
N THR A 494 -32.96 -31.79 -41.19
CA THR A 494 -32.38 -32.72 -42.18
C THR A 494 -33.21 -33.98 -42.36
N LEU A 495 -34.46 -33.86 -42.81
CA LEU A 495 -35.22 -34.98 -43.40
C LEU A 495 -36.46 -34.47 -44.17
N ALA A 496 -36.23 -33.84 -45.33
CA ALA A 496 -37.25 -33.69 -46.38
C ALA A 496 -36.61 -33.37 -47.74
N LYS A 497 -35.85 -34.33 -48.29
CA LYS A 497 -35.63 -34.48 -49.73
C LYS A 497 -35.45 -35.97 -50.02
N HIS A 498 -36.56 -36.65 -50.29
CA HIS A 498 -36.68 -37.66 -51.35
C HIS A 498 -38.16 -37.87 -51.68
#